data_AF-A0AAV4DAV2-F1
#
_entry.id   AF-A0AAV4DAV2-F1
#
_cell.length_a   1.000
_cell.length_b   1.000
_cell.length_c   1.000
_cell.angle_alpha   90.00
_cell.angle_beta   90.00
_cell.angle_gamma   90.00
#
_symmetry.space_group_name_H-M   'P 1'
#
loop_
_entity.id
_entity.type
_entity.pdbx_description
1 polymer ?
#
loop_
_entity_poly.entity_id
_entity_poly.type
_entity_poly.pdbx_seq_one_letter_code
_entity_poly.pdbx_strand_id
1 'polypeptide(L)'
;MADFEQFTSKLLDAARSSIPFHKGTKNKTRVPWFTQECRQALRERKKAQRKHFKTPSLENFIGTYPLAVCAKQMNKPVYVVAESFKFVRFFPLSQRDVPDEYKYHASTISAGKDLEQEHPIVDFTGPEFISLMFTDLGVLTPSAVSDELIKLYC
;
A
#
# COMPACT_ATOMS: atom_id res chain seq x y z
N MET A 1 9.73 -48.32 -8.71
CA MET A 1 9.90 -46.86 -8.76
C MET A 1 10.55 -46.33 -10.04
N ALA A 2 11.40 -47.10 -10.74
CA ALA A 2 12.07 -46.65 -11.97
C ALA A 2 11.15 -46.42 -13.19
N ASP A 3 9.97 -47.04 -13.23
CA ASP A 3 9.09 -47.04 -14.41
C ASP A 3 8.30 -45.72 -14.58
N PHE A 4 7.91 -45.08 -13.47
CA PHE A 4 7.15 -43.82 -13.50
C PHE A 4 8.01 -42.62 -13.95
N GLU A 5 9.28 -42.59 -13.53
CA GLU A 5 10.23 -41.55 -13.97
C GLU A 5 10.62 -41.72 -15.46
N GLN A 6 10.69 -42.96 -15.94
CA GLN A 6 10.87 -43.22 -17.37
C GLN A 6 9.65 -42.80 -18.19
N PHE A 7 8.44 -42.96 -17.66
CA PHE A 7 7.23 -42.50 -18.32
C PHE A 7 7.18 -40.97 -18.40
N THR A 8 7.43 -40.25 -17.29
CA THR A 8 7.37 -38.78 -17.27
C THR A 8 8.45 -38.14 -18.14
N SER A 9 9.67 -38.70 -18.15
CA SER A 9 10.75 -38.21 -19.02
C SER A 9 10.40 -38.33 -20.50
N LYS A 10 9.87 -39.48 -20.94
CA LYS A 10 9.42 -39.67 -22.32
C LYS A 10 8.26 -38.75 -22.70
N LEU A 11 7.34 -38.51 -21.79
CA LEU A 11 6.22 -37.60 -21.99
C LEU A 11 6.71 -36.14 -22.15
N LEU A 12 7.65 -35.70 -21.32
CA LEU A 12 8.25 -34.37 -21.41
C LEU A 12 9.06 -34.19 -22.69
N ASP A 13 9.72 -35.24 -23.18
CA ASP A 13 10.49 -35.20 -24.43
C ASP A 13 9.58 -35.10 -25.65
N ALA A 14 8.48 -35.88 -25.66
CA ALA A 14 7.43 -35.77 -26.68
C ALA A 14 6.75 -34.39 -26.67
N ALA A 15 6.51 -33.82 -25.50
CA ALA A 15 5.94 -32.47 -25.37
C ALA A 15 6.89 -31.40 -25.92
N ARG A 16 8.19 -31.51 -25.64
CA ARG A 16 9.21 -30.55 -26.12
C ARG A 16 9.44 -30.61 -27.62
N SER A 17 9.32 -31.78 -28.24
CA SER A 17 9.47 -31.94 -29.68
C SER A 17 8.24 -31.48 -30.46
N SER A 18 7.05 -31.57 -29.85
CA SER A 18 5.78 -31.27 -30.49
C SER A 18 5.33 -29.82 -30.33
N ILE A 19 5.67 -29.17 -29.20
CA ILE A 19 5.17 -27.83 -28.87
C ILE A 19 6.17 -26.76 -29.34
N PRO A 20 5.80 -25.89 -30.30
CA PRO A 20 6.69 -24.83 -30.76
C PRO A 20 6.88 -23.75 -29.68
N PHE A 21 8.10 -23.61 -29.18
CA PHE A 21 8.45 -22.54 -28.24
C PHE A 21 8.80 -21.25 -28.99
N HIS A 22 8.08 -20.16 -28.71
CA HIS A 22 8.47 -18.83 -29.17
C HIS A 22 9.68 -18.32 -28.36
N LYS A 23 10.86 -18.29 -28.98
CA LYS A 23 12.10 -17.67 -28.43
C LYS A 23 12.13 -16.15 -28.61
N GLY A 24 10.98 -15.49 -28.62
CA GLY A 24 10.90 -14.03 -28.72
C GLY A 24 11.03 -13.40 -27.33
N THR A 25 11.97 -12.48 -27.15
CA THR A 25 11.84 -11.49 -26.09
C THR A 25 10.55 -10.72 -26.35
N LYS A 26 9.64 -10.68 -25.37
CA LYS A 26 8.42 -9.87 -25.49
C LYS A 26 8.84 -8.40 -25.64
N ASN A 27 8.88 -7.89 -26.86
CA ASN A 27 9.00 -6.45 -27.09
C ASN A 27 7.76 -5.82 -26.48
N LYS A 28 7.93 -5.09 -25.38
CA LYS A 28 6.83 -4.37 -24.75
C LYS A 28 6.28 -3.39 -25.77
N THR A 29 5.02 -3.58 -26.16
CA THR A 29 4.30 -2.67 -27.04
C THR A 29 4.35 -1.27 -26.41
N ARG A 30 4.89 -0.29 -27.14
CA ARG A 30 4.84 1.11 -26.68
C ARG A 30 3.39 1.56 -26.78
N VAL A 31 2.71 1.58 -25.63
CA VAL A 31 1.38 2.13 -25.51
C VAL A 31 1.43 3.65 -25.81
N PRO A 32 0.69 4.16 -26.81
CA PRO A 32 0.83 5.55 -27.29
C PRO A 32 0.58 6.63 -26.23
N TRP A 33 -0.23 6.33 -25.22
CA TRP A 33 -0.56 7.25 -24.12
C TRP A 33 0.50 7.30 -23.01
N PHE A 34 1.54 6.46 -23.06
CA PHE A 34 2.57 6.40 -22.02
C PHE A 34 3.83 7.16 -22.42
N THR A 35 3.77 8.47 -22.20
CA THR A 35 4.81 9.43 -22.57
C THR A 35 6.02 9.37 -21.62
N GLN A 36 7.06 10.18 -21.92
CA GLN A 36 8.19 10.37 -21.01
C GLN A 36 7.75 11.04 -19.70
N GLU A 37 6.76 11.93 -19.77
CA GLU A 37 6.14 12.59 -18.61
C GLU A 37 5.42 11.57 -17.72
N CYS A 38 4.63 10.65 -18.30
CA CYS A 38 4.00 9.57 -17.52
C CYS A 38 5.04 8.72 -16.77
N ARG A 39 6.19 8.44 -17.41
CA ARG A 39 7.31 7.73 -16.76
C ARG A 39 7.95 8.54 -15.64
N GLN A 40 8.10 9.84 -15.83
CA GLN A 40 8.67 10.74 -14.83
C GLN A 40 7.74 10.87 -13.62
N ALA A 41 6.45 11.12 -13.84
CA ALA A 41 5.44 11.18 -12.77
C ALA A 41 5.39 9.88 -11.95
N LEU A 42 5.43 8.71 -12.60
CA LEU A 42 5.50 7.43 -11.90
C LEU A 42 6.80 7.25 -11.09
N ARG A 43 7.94 7.71 -11.62
CA ARG A 43 9.22 7.67 -10.91
C ARG A 43 9.23 8.60 -9.70
N GLU A 44 8.71 9.81 -9.86
CA GLU A 44 8.61 10.81 -8.80
C GLU A 44 7.67 10.32 -7.70
N ARG A 45 6.49 9.79 -8.06
CA ARG A 45 5.56 9.14 -7.12
C ARG A 45 6.26 8.01 -6.34
N LYS A 46 6.94 7.09 -7.04
CA LYS A 46 7.67 5.99 -6.39
C LYS A 46 8.83 6.48 -5.52
N LYS A 47 9.53 7.55 -5.92
CA LYS A 47 10.62 8.16 -5.15
C LYS A 47 10.09 8.82 -3.88
N ALA A 48 9.00 9.57 -3.97
CA ALA A 48 8.32 10.17 -2.84
C ALA A 48 7.82 9.10 -1.86
N GLN A 49 7.17 8.05 -2.38
CA GLN A 49 6.71 6.91 -1.59
C GLN A 49 7.87 6.20 -0.86
N ARG A 50 8.97 5.91 -1.56
CA ARG A 50 10.17 5.32 -0.94
C ARG A 50 10.81 6.24 0.11
N LYS A 51 10.82 7.55 -0.14
CA LYS A 51 11.32 8.53 0.82
C LYS A 51 10.46 8.53 2.07
N HIS A 52 9.14 8.56 1.92
CA HIS A 52 8.18 8.48 3.02
C HIS A 52 8.39 7.22 3.87
N PHE A 53 8.47 6.03 3.25
CA PHE A 53 8.76 4.79 4.00
C PHE A 53 10.16 4.75 4.64
N LYS A 54 11.13 5.53 4.16
CA LYS A 54 12.51 5.55 4.67
C LYS A 54 12.75 6.62 5.74
N THR A 55 12.06 7.75 5.64
CA THR A 55 12.10 8.84 6.61
C THR A 55 10.70 9.00 7.17
N PRO A 56 10.43 8.60 8.43
CA PRO A 56 9.13 8.83 9.03
C PRO A 56 8.90 10.34 9.02
N SER A 57 7.96 10.80 8.19
CA SER A 57 7.40 12.14 8.34
C SER A 57 6.64 12.20 9.66
N LEU A 58 6.23 13.38 10.13
CA LEU A 58 5.19 13.44 11.18
C LEU A 58 3.94 12.74 10.63
N GLU A 59 3.85 11.45 10.92
CA GLU A 59 2.74 10.56 10.58
C GLU A 59 1.69 10.68 11.68
N ASN A 60 0.61 9.93 11.51
CA ASN A 60 -0.44 9.80 12.49
C ASN A 60 0.14 9.14 13.76
N PHE A 61 0.79 9.93 14.62
CA PHE A 61 1.36 9.42 15.85
C PHE A 61 0.26 8.89 16.76
N ILE A 62 0.63 7.89 17.55
CA ILE A 62 -0.20 7.39 18.63
C ILE A 62 -0.86 8.55 19.41
N GLY A 63 -2.20 8.50 19.53
CA GLY A 63 -3.00 9.52 20.21
C GLY A 63 -4.01 10.25 19.32
N THR A 64 -3.98 10.05 18.00
CA THR A 64 -4.99 10.67 17.12
C THR A 64 -6.37 10.06 17.27
N TYR A 65 -6.45 8.74 17.48
CA TYR A 65 -7.71 8.03 17.70
C TYR A 65 -8.45 8.53 18.95
N PRO A 66 -7.84 8.53 20.17
CA PRO A 66 -8.53 9.03 21.35
C PRO A 66 -8.88 10.52 21.24
N LEU A 67 -8.03 11.33 20.59
CA LEU A 67 -8.36 12.74 20.32
C LEU A 67 -9.60 12.87 19.45
N ALA A 68 -9.71 12.08 18.39
CA ALA A 68 -10.82 12.11 17.45
C ALA A 68 -12.12 11.61 18.10
N VAL A 69 -12.05 10.59 18.96
CA VAL A 69 -13.18 10.10 19.77
C VAL A 69 -13.68 11.20 20.71
N CYS A 70 -12.79 11.84 21.46
CA CYS A 70 -13.15 12.94 22.36
C CYS A 70 -13.79 14.12 21.60
N ALA A 71 -13.19 14.52 20.48
CA ALA A 71 -13.73 15.60 19.64
C ALA A 71 -15.14 15.28 19.14
N LYS A 72 -15.36 14.03 18.70
CA LYS A 72 -16.68 13.56 18.25
C LYS A 72 -17.71 13.62 19.36
N GLN A 73 -17.37 13.19 20.57
CA GLN A 73 -18.27 13.27 21.74
C GLN A 73 -18.63 14.72 22.09
N MET A 74 -17.71 15.66 21.86
CA MET A 74 -17.93 17.09 22.08
C MET A 74 -18.57 17.81 20.89
N ASN A 75 -19.00 17.09 19.85
CA ASN A 75 -19.51 17.65 18.59
C ASN A 75 -18.55 18.68 17.97
N LYS A 76 -17.24 18.45 18.09
CA LYS A 76 -16.21 19.26 17.45
C LYS A 76 -15.75 18.56 16.17
N PRO A 77 -15.78 19.25 15.01
CA PRO A 77 -15.32 18.65 13.77
C PRO A 77 -13.80 18.46 13.80
N VAL A 78 -13.35 17.32 13.29
CA VAL A 78 -11.92 16.99 13.14
C VAL A 78 -11.56 17.09 11.67
N TYR A 79 -10.50 17.83 11.36
CA TYR A 79 -9.99 17.97 10.01
C TYR A 79 -8.60 17.38 9.90
N VAL A 80 -8.32 16.70 8.78
CA VAL A 80 -7.02 16.11 8.49
C VAL A 80 -6.37 16.86 7.36
N VAL A 81 -5.06 17.10 7.44
CA VAL A 81 -4.27 17.69 6.37
C VAL A 81 -3.27 16.65 5.90
N ALA A 82 -3.41 16.19 4.66
CA ALA A 82 -2.56 15.16 4.10
C ALA A 82 -2.43 15.33 2.58
N GLU A 83 -1.25 15.05 2.05
CA GLU A 83 -1.02 15.03 0.60
C GLU A 83 -1.58 13.72 0.00
N SER A 84 -2.07 13.77 -1.24
CA SER A 84 -2.73 12.66 -1.96
C SER A 84 -1.81 11.47 -2.19
N PHE A 85 -0.48 11.69 -2.25
CA PHE A 85 0.46 10.57 -2.38
C PHE A 85 0.54 9.71 -1.11
N LYS A 86 0.02 10.18 0.03
CA LYS A 86 -0.13 9.41 1.27
C LYS A 86 -1.35 8.50 1.23
N PHE A 87 -2.18 8.54 0.18
CA PHE A 87 -3.27 7.59 0.00
C PHE A 87 -2.70 6.20 -0.30
N VAL A 88 -3.01 5.25 0.58
CA VAL A 88 -2.57 3.86 0.49
C VAL A 88 -3.77 2.98 0.14
N ARG A 89 -3.55 1.97 -0.71
CA ARG A 89 -4.55 0.94 -1.03
C ARG A 89 -4.61 -0.10 0.09
N PHE A 90 -4.95 0.36 1.28
CA PHE A 90 -5.02 -0.42 2.51
C PHE A 90 -6.17 0.10 3.37
N PHE A 91 -7.05 -0.79 3.82
CA PHE A 91 -8.30 -0.44 4.52
C PHE A 91 -8.41 -1.25 5.81
N PRO A 92 -7.79 -0.82 6.92
CA PRO A 92 -7.94 -1.47 8.21
C PRO A 92 -9.36 -1.24 8.75
N LEU A 93 -9.95 -2.26 9.37
CA LEU A 93 -11.27 -2.16 10.02
C LEU A 93 -11.12 -1.92 11.53
N SER A 94 -10.01 -2.38 12.09
CA SER A 94 -9.67 -2.28 13.49
C SER A 94 -8.21 -1.89 13.68
N GLN A 95 -7.86 -1.42 14.88
CA GLN A 95 -6.47 -1.11 15.26
C GLN A 95 -5.53 -2.31 15.10
N ARG A 96 -6.06 -3.54 15.17
CA ARG A 96 -5.28 -4.77 15.02
C ARG A 96 -4.86 -4.99 13.57
N ASP A 97 -5.68 -4.58 12.61
CA ASP A 97 -5.47 -4.86 11.19
C ASP A 97 -4.31 -4.08 10.59
N VAL A 98 -3.87 -3.00 11.25
CA VAL A 98 -2.70 -2.22 10.81
C VAL A 98 -1.43 -3.09 10.88
N PRO A 99 -0.66 -3.24 9.79
CA PRO A 99 0.57 -4.03 9.77
C PRO A 99 1.61 -3.56 10.78
N ASP A 100 2.35 -4.51 11.34
CA ASP A 100 3.36 -4.23 12.37
C ASP A 100 4.54 -3.41 11.84
N GLU A 101 4.79 -3.44 10.52
CA GLU A 101 5.78 -2.60 9.84
C GLU A 101 5.46 -1.10 9.95
N TYR A 102 4.19 -0.75 10.19
CA TYR A 102 3.77 0.63 10.42
C TYR A 102 3.66 0.96 11.92
N LYS A 103 3.33 -0.02 12.75
CA LYS A 103 3.16 0.17 14.20
C LYS A 103 4.49 0.28 14.95
N TYR A 104 5.56 -0.35 14.48
CA TYR A 104 6.83 -0.43 15.19
C TYR A 104 8.02 -0.06 14.31
N HIS A 105 9.11 0.38 14.93
CA HIS A 105 10.34 0.63 14.21
C HIS A 105 10.92 -0.67 13.62
N ALA A 106 11.49 -0.58 12.42
CA ALA A 106 12.14 -1.70 11.75
C ALA A 106 13.25 -2.35 12.61
N SER A 107 13.93 -1.58 13.46
CA SER A 107 14.91 -2.09 14.43
C SER A 107 14.27 -3.00 15.48
N THR A 108 13.10 -2.63 16.01
CA THR A 108 12.35 -3.43 16.99
C THR A 108 11.89 -4.75 16.39
N ILE A 109 11.36 -4.71 15.16
CA ILE A 109 10.94 -5.90 14.41
C ILE A 109 12.14 -6.80 14.12
N SER A 110 13.24 -6.23 13.63
CA SER A 110 14.46 -6.99 13.28
C SER A 110 15.15 -7.59 14.50
N ALA A 111 15.00 -6.98 15.68
CA ALA A 111 15.51 -7.50 16.94
C ALA A 111 14.69 -8.68 17.49
N GLY A 112 13.55 -9.01 16.89
CA GLY A 112 12.70 -10.12 17.32
C GLY A 112 12.15 -9.96 18.74
N LYS A 113 11.95 -8.71 19.18
CA LYS A 113 11.37 -8.44 20.50
C LYS A 113 9.90 -8.82 20.56
N ASP A 114 9.42 -9.09 21.76
CA ASP A 114 8.00 -9.32 22.02
C ASP A 114 7.20 -8.04 21.76
N LEU A 115 6.42 -8.03 20.68
CA LEU A 115 5.69 -6.85 20.22
C LEU A 115 4.52 -6.48 21.15
N GLU A 116 4.03 -7.41 21.97
CA GLU A 116 2.94 -7.12 22.92
C GLU A 116 3.39 -6.21 24.06
N GLN A 117 4.69 -6.20 24.37
CA GLN A 117 5.28 -5.37 25.43
C GLN A 117 5.79 -4.02 24.91
N GLU A 118 5.90 -3.87 23.60
CA GLU A 118 6.39 -2.65 22.96
C GLU A 118 5.23 -1.70 22.66
N HIS A 119 5.49 -0.40 22.68
CA HIS A 119 4.46 0.61 22.42
C HIS A 119 4.38 0.94 20.92
N PRO A 120 3.18 0.90 20.32
CA PRO A 120 3.01 1.26 18.92
C PRO A 120 3.22 2.77 18.73
N ILE A 121 3.86 3.15 17.62
CA ILE A 121 4.13 4.54 17.26
C ILE A 121 2.99 5.19 16.47
N VAL A 122 2.11 4.38 15.88
CA VAL A 122 1.02 4.82 14.99
C VAL A 122 -0.30 4.19 15.42
N ASP A 123 -1.38 4.98 15.37
CA ASP A 123 -2.76 4.53 15.53
C ASP A 123 -3.62 4.75 14.28
N PHE A 124 -4.73 4.02 14.23
CA PHE A 124 -5.74 4.13 13.18
C PHE A 124 -6.93 4.94 13.69
N THR A 125 -7.26 6.01 12.96
CA THR A 125 -8.48 6.79 13.17
C THR A 125 -9.50 6.48 12.08
N GLY A 126 -10.66 5.97 12.48
CA GLY A 126 -11.75 5.64 11.58
C GLY A 126 -12.36 6.86 10.87
N PRO A 127 -12.89 6.69 9.65
CA PRO A 127 -13.48 7.78 8.86
C PRO A 127 -14.69 8.44 9.55
N GLU A 128 -15.38 7.75 10.45
CA GLU A 128 -16.52 8.25 11.22
C GLU A 128 -16.18 9.41 12.17
N PHE A 129 -14.90 9.54 12.53
CA PHE A 129 -14.40 10.61 13.38
C PHE A 129 -13.85 11.80 12.58
N ILE A 130 -13.62 11.64 11.28
CA ILE A 130 -13.02 12.67 10.42
C ILE A 130 -14.12 13.39 9.65
N SER A 131 -14.13 14.72 9.71
CA SER A 131 -15.12 15.54 9.02
C SER A 131 -14.70 15.86 7.58
N LEU A 132 -13.48 16.39 7.39
CA LEU A 132 -12.93 16.77 6.08
C LEU A 132 -11.43 16.55 6.03
N MET A 133 -10.92 16.29 4.83
CA MET A 133 -9.50 16.13 4.52
C MET A 133 -9.05 17.20 3.53
N PHE A 134 -8.02 17.96 3.87
CA PHE A 134 -7.39 18.93 2.99
C PHE A 134 -6.23 18.26 2.26
N THR A 135 -6.35 18.18 0.94
CA THR A 135 -5.37 17.53 0.07
C THR A 135 -5.02 18.43 -1.12
N ASP A 136 -3.97 18.08 -1.85
CA ASP A 136 -3.58 18.68 -3.13
C ASP A 136 -4.61 18.44 -4.25
N LEU A 137 -5.49 17.45 -4.11
CA LEU A 137 -6.64 17.22 -5.00
C LEU A 137 -7.85 18.10 -4.64
N GLY A 138 -7.78 18.82 -3.51
CA GLY A 138 -8.85 19.64 -2.96
C GLY A 138 -9.32 19.16 -1.59
N VAL A 139 -10.46 19.71 -1.15
CA VAL A 139 -11.11 19.32 0.10
C VAL A 139 -11.98 18.10 -0.15
N LEU A 140 -11.68 17.00 0.52
CA LEU A 140 -12.35 15.71 0.33
C LEU A 140 -13.05 15.26 1.62
N THR A 141 -14.19 14.60 1.48
CA THR A 141 -14.76 13.79 2.57
C THR A 141 -14.07 12.42 2.61
N PRO A 142 -14.08 11.72 3.76
CA PRO A 142 -13.49 10.38 3.83
C PRO A 142 -14.05 9.41 2.77
N SER A 143 -15.33 9.51 2.43
CA SER A 143 -15.93 8.71 1.34
C SER A 143 -15.39 9.07 -0.05
N ALA A 144 -15.18 10.36 -0.32
CA ALA A 144 -14.61 10.80 -1.60
C ALA A 144 -13.15 10.34 -1.79
N VAL A 145 -12.41 10.15 -0.70
CA VAL A 145 -11.05 9.55 -0.76
C VAL A 145 -11.09 8.12 -1.31
N SER A 146 -12.13 7.34 -0.99
CA SER A 146 -12.30 6.00 -1.56
C SER A 146 -12.52 6.03 -3.07
N ASP A 147 -13.31 6.98 -3.58
CA ASP A 147 -13.54 7.14 -5.02
C ASP A 147 -12.26 7.57 -5.76
N GLU A 148 -11.51 8.52 -5.19
CA GLU A 148 -10.21 8.94 -5.74
C GLU A 148 -9.18 7.79 -5.72
N LEU A 149 -9.18 6.95 -4.69
CA LEU A 149 -8.34 5.75 -4.64
C LEU A 149 -8.70 4.75 -5.74
N ILE A 150 -9.99 4.52 -6.01
CA ILE A 150 -10.42 3.65 -7.12
C ILE A 150 -9.94 4.23 -8.45
N LYS A 151 -10.15 5.53 -8.68
CA LYS A 151 -9.72 6.23 -9.90
C LYS A 151 -8.21 6.21 -10.14
N LEU A 152 -7.40 6.23 -9.08
CA LEU A 152 -5.94 6.19 -9.18
C LEU A 152 -5.37 4.80 -9.47
N TYR A 153 -6.09 3.74 -9.10
CA TYR A 153 -5.56 2.38 -9.07
C TYR A 153 -6.33 1.35 -9.92
N CYS A 154 -7.48 1.71 -10.47
CA CYS A 154 -8.28 0.91 -11.39
C CYS A 154 -8.39 1.62 -12.75
#